data_AF-A0A1Y1LYS8-F1
#
_entry.id   AF-A0A1Y1LYS8-F1
#
_cell.length_a   1.000
_cell.length_b   1.000
_cell.length_c   1.000
_cell.angle_alpha   90.00
_cell.angle_beta   90.00
_cell.angle_gamma   90.00
#
_symmetry.space_group_name_H-M   'P 1'
#
loop_
_entity.id
_entity.type
_entity.pdbx_description
1 polymer ?
#
loop_
_entity_poly.entity_id
_entity_poly.type
_entity_poly.pdbx_seq_one_letter_code
_entity_poly.pdbx_strand_id
1 'polypeptide(L)'
;FNDFKCNNCEYATNSKRQLRRHLLTHRNIAKSFICGNCAYATNDKSHFKQHLLIHNGSKDFKCDKCFYETSDKYNFKKHLLRHNASKQFKCESCEYTTNYKRQMNLHILTHN
;
A
#
# COMPACT_ATOMS: atom_id res chain seq x y z
N PHE A 1 -11.73 -0.05 -15.30
CA PHE A 1 -13.11 0.18 -14.85
C PHE A 1 -13.10 0.45 -13.35
N ASN A 2 -13.42 1.69 -12.95
CA ASN A 2 -13.58 2.08 -11.56
C ASN A 2 -15.07 2.23 -11.29
N ASP A 3 -15.69 1.20 -10.74
CA ASP A 3 -17.15 1.11 -10.63
C ASP A 3 -17.70 1.88 -9.42
N PHE A 4 -16.84 2.25 -8.46
CA PHE A 4 -17.22 2.96 -7.24
C PHE A 4 -16.55 4.34 -7.20
N LYS A 5 -17.33 5.39 -7.42
CA LYS A 5 -16.89 6.79 -7.38
C LYS A 5 -17.30 7.45 -6.06
N CYS A 6 -16.47 8.37 -5.58
CA CYS A 6 -16.85 9.27 -4.50
C CYS A 6 -17.73 10.40 -5.05
N ASN A 7 -18.73 10.81 -4.27
CA ASN A 7 -19.60 11.93 -4.62
C ASN A 7 -19.03 13.29 -4.17
N ASN A 8 -18.00 13.28 -3.32
CA ASN A 8 -17.44 14.48 -2.68
C ASN A 8 -16.10 14.91 -3.29
N CYS A 9 -15.47 14.07 -4.12
CA CYS A 9 -14.23 14.36 -4.82
C CYS A 9 -14.02 13.38 -5.99
N GLU A 10 -12.93 13.55 -6.74
CA GLU A 10 -12.61 12.74 -7.92
C GLU A 10 -12.14 11.30 -7.62
N TYR A 11 -12.09 10.90 -6.35
CA TYR A 11 -11.64 9.56 -5.96
C TYR A 11 -12.55 8.47 -6.55
N ALA A 12 -11.95 7.48 -7.18
CA ALA A 12 -12.66 6.30 -7.70
C ALA A 12 -11.86 5.01 -7.45
N THR A 13 -12.56 3.91 -7.27
CA THR A 13 -11.99 2.59 -6.98
C THR A 13 -12.87 1.48 -7.55
N ASN A 14 -12.30 0.31 -7.75
CA ASN A 14 -13.04 -0.92 -8.10
C ASN A 14 -13.48 -1.71 -6.85
N SER A 15 -13.24 -1.19 -5.64
CA SER A 15 -13.54 -1.88 -4.39
C SER A 15 -14.48 -1.07 -3.51
N LYS A 16 -15.70 -1.59 -3.30
CA LYS A 16 -16.68 -1.01 -2.37
C LYS A 16 -16.12 -0.81 -0.96
N ARG A 17 -15.26 -1.72 -0.49
CA ARG A 17 -14.56 -1.60 0.80
C ARG A 17 -13.63 -0.38 0.83
N GLN A 18 -12.89 -0.16 -0.26
CA GLN A 18 -12.01 1.00 -0.37
C GLN A 18 -12.79 2.30 -0.44
N LEU A 19 -13.92 2.35 -1.18
CA LEU A 19 -14.78 3.53 -1.20
C LEU A 19 -15.33 3.84 0.20
N ARG A 20 -15.87 2.84 0.92
CA ARG A 20 -16.35 3.03 2.31
C ARG A 20 -15.29 3.62 3.24
N ARG A 21 -14.05 3.13 3.13
CA ARG A 21 -12.93 3.67 3.90
C ARG A 21 -12.57 5.09 3.46
N HIS A 22 -12.54 5.36 2.16
CA HIS A 22 -12.27 6.69 1.62
C HIS A 22 -13.30 7.70 2.15
N LEU A 23 -14.58 7.35 2.22
CA LEU A 23 -15.61 8.24 2.77
C LEU A 23 -15.34 8.67 4.22
N LEU A 24 -14.49 7.97 4.98
CA LEU A 24 -14.08 8.38 6.31
C LEU A 24 -13.17 9.63 6.30
N THR A 25 -12.53 9.95 5.17
CA THR A 25 -11.70 11.17 5.04
C THR A 25 -12.53 12.43 4.87
N HIS A 26 -13.78 12.30 4.41
CA HIS A 26 -14.72 13.40 4.26
C HIS A 26 -15.52 13.69 5.55
N ARG A 27 -15.38 12.82 6.56
CA ARG A 27 -16.04 13.02 7.85
C ARG A 27 -15.20 14.01 8.66
N ASN A 28 -15.75 15.20 8.93
CA ASN A 28 -15.22 16.17 9.89
C ASN A 28 -15.44 15.72 11.35
N ILE A 29 -15.34 14.42 11.61
CA ILE A 29 -15.55 13.83 12.93
C ILE A 29 -14.19 13.56 13.56
N ALA A 30 -14.10 13.82 14.87
CA ALA A 30 -12.93 13.47 15.67
C ALA A 30 -12.51 12.01 15.42
N LYS A 31 -11.20 11.81 15.29
CA LYS A 31 -10.62 10.49 15.02
C LYS A 31 -10.98 9.53 16.15
N SER A 32 -11.71 8.46 15.84
CA SER A 32 -12.26 7.55 16.86
C SER A 32 -11.25 6.54 17.39
N PHE A 33 -10.18 6.24 16.64
CA PHE A 33 -9.13 5.32 17.06
C PHE A 33 -7.84 6.09 17.32
N ILE A 34 -7.52 6.31 18.59
CA ILE A 34 -6.35 7.07 19.06
C ILE A 34 -5.36 6.10 19.67
N CYS A 35 -4.08 6.23 19.30
CA CYS A 35 -3.02 5.42 19.86
C CYS A 35 -2.64 5.92 21.26
N GLY A 36 -2.51 5.01 22.22
CA GLY A 36 -2.04 5.35 23.57
C GLY A 36 -0.53 5.61 23.65
N ASN A 37 0.24 5.14 22.65
CA ASN A 37 1.71 5.16 22.69
C ASN A 37 2.33 6.28 21.85
N CYS A 38 1.54 6.97 21.02
CA CYS A 38 2.01 8.08 20.19
C CYS A 38 0.84 8.94 19.69
N ALA A 39 1.13 10.04 18.98
CA ALA A 39 0.11 10.96 18.46
C ALA A 39 -0.71 10.42 17.26
N TYR A 40 -0.56 9.15 16.89
CA TYR A 40 -1.28 8.58 15.75
C TYR A 40 -2.77 8.38 16.08
N ALA A 41 -3.62 8.80 15.15
CA ALA A 41 -5.06 8.55 15.24
C ALA A 41 -5.68 8.43 13.84
N THR A 42 -6.75 7.63 13.73
CA THR A 42 -7.46 7.34 12.48
C THR A 42 -8.94 7.04 12.71
N ASN A 43 -9.76 7.15 11.65
CA ASN A 43 -11.15 6.67 11.63
C ASN A 43 -11.29 5.26 11.05
N ASP A 44 -10.20 4.68 10.53
CA ASP A 44 -10.19 3.30 10.01
C ASP A 44 -9.61 2.33 11.04
N LYS A 45 -10.48 1.47 11.59
CA LYS A 45 -10.13 0.41 12.53
C LYS A 45 -9.04 -0.54 11.99
N SER A 46 -9.05 -0.82 10.68
CA SER A 46 -8.09 -1.73 10.06
C SER A 46 -6.69 -1.12 10.06
N HIS A 47 -6.60 0.17 9.69
CA HIS A 47 -5.35 0.92 9.76
C HIS A 47 -4.87 1.10 11.19
N PHE A 48 -5.78 1.29 12.15
CA PHE A 48 -5.40 1.37 13.56
C PHE A 48 -4.78 0.06 14.06
N LYS A 49 -5.40 -1.10 13.78
CA LYS A 49 -4.83 -2.41 14.13
C LYS A 49 -3.46 -2.63 13.50
N GLN A 50 -3.30 -2.26 12.23
CA GLN A 50 -2.01 -2.34 11.54
C GLN A 50 -0.98 -1.41 12.18
N HIS A 51 -1.38 -0.19 12.55
CA HIS A 51 -0.51 0.76 13.24
C HIS A 51 0.01 0.21 14.56
N LEU A 52 -0.83 -0.46 15.37
CA LEU A 52 -0.39 -1.01 16.66
C LEU A 52 0.77 -2.02 16.52
N LEU A 53 0.93 -2.65 15.36
CA LEU A 53 2.03 -3.58 15.09
C LEU A 53 3.41 -2.92 15.10
N ILE A 54 3.49 -1.59 14.95
CA ILE A 54 4.79 -0.88 15.03
C ILE A 54 5.31 -0.83 16.48
N HIS A 55 4.40 -0.84 17.45
CA HIS A 55 4.75 -0.78 18.88
C HIS A 55 5.11 -2.15 19.45
N ASN A 56 4.69 -3.23 18.77
CA ASN A 56 4.93 -4.59 19.23
C ASN A 56 6.40 -5.03 19.10
N GLY A 57 7.24 -4.31 18.34
CA GLY A 57 8.67 -4.58 18.15
C GLY A 57 9.01 -5.91 17.45
N SER A 58 8.11 -6.90 17.46
CA SER A 58 8.30 -8.22 16.86
C SER A 58 8.13 -8.15 15.34
N LYS A 59 9.11 -8.64 14.59
CA LYS A 59 8.99 -8.83 13.14
C LYS A 59 8.79 -10.31 12.86
N ASP A 60 7.53 -10.73 12.96
CA ASP A 60 7.15 -12.15 12.92
C ASP A 60 7.24 -12.74 11.50
N PHE A 61 7.24 -11.90 10.47
CA PHE A 61 7.34 -12.32 9.08
C PHE A 61 8.68 -11.92 8.49
N LYS A 62 9.54 -12.91 8.24
CA LYS A 62 10.87 -12.74 7.63
C LYS A 62 10.88 -13.35 6.23
N CYS A 63 11.52 -12.69 5.28
CA CYS A 63 11.65 -13.19 3.93
C CYS A 63 12.87 -14.10 3.80
N ASP A 64 12.67 -15.30 3.26
CA ASP A 64 13.75 -16.28 3.10
C ASP A 64 14.67 -15.94 1.91
N LYS A 65 14.28 -14.96 1.09
CA LYS A 65 14.98 -14.57 -0.15
C LYS A 65 15.73 -13.23 -0.04
N CYS A 66 15.51 -12.46 1.03
CA CYS A 66 16.21 -11.19 1.29
C CYS A 66 16.02 -10.74 2.74
N PHE A 67 16.72 -9.67 3.16
CA PHE A 67 16.64 -9.13 4.53
C PHE A 67 15.35 -8.37 4.87
N TYR A 68 14.26 -8.57 4.11
CA TYR A 68 12.99 -7.92 4.41
C TYR A 68 12.25 -8.64 5.55
N GLU A 69 11.82 -7.86 6.54
CA GLU A 69 11.09 -8.35 7.69
C GLU A 69 9.95 -7.38 8.06
N THR A 70 8.82 -7.89 8.52
CA THR A 70 7.66 -7.08 8.93
C THR A 70 6.82 -7.77 9.98
N SER A 71 6.09 -6.99 10.78
CA SER A 71 5.06 -7.46 11.69
C SER A 71 3.69 -7.63 11.01
N ASP A 72 3.52 -7.13 9.79
CA ASP A 72 2.25 -7.17 9.06
C ASP A 72 2.21 -8.25 7.98
N LYS A 73 1.38 -9.28 8.21
CA LYS A 73 1.13 -10.39 7.28
C LYS A 73 0.67 -9.93 5.90
N TYR A 74 -0.14 -8.87 5.81
CA TYR A 74 -0.61 -8.35 4.52
C TYR A 74 0.56 -7.76 3.72
N ASN A 75 1.38 -6.93 4.35
CA ASN A 75 2.58 -6.39 3.74
C ASN A 75 3.58 -7.49 3.36
N PHE A 76 3.74 -8.52 4.20
CA PHE A 76 4.59 -9.67 3.89
C PHE A 76 4.12 -10.43 2.64
N LYS A 77 2.83 -10.77 2.55
CA LYS A 77 2.27 -11.41 1.34
C LYS A 77 2.48 -10.56 0.10
N LYS A 78 2.24 -9.25 0.20
CA LYS A 78 2.48 -8.32 -0.91
C LYS A 78 3.96 -8.27 -1.29
N HIS A 79 4.86 -8.31 -0.31
CA HIS A 79 6.30 -8.37 -0.54
C HIS A 79 6.71 -9.64 -1.28
N LEU A 80 6.17 -10.82 -0.91
CA LEU A 80 6.48 -12.09 -1.59
C LEU A 80 6.12 -12.07 -3.08
N LEU A 81 5.08 -11.33 -3.48
CA LEU A 81 4.74 -11.15 -4.89
C LEU A 81 5.86 -10.49 -5.70
N ARG A 82 6.74 -9.69 -5.06
CA ARG A 82 7.92 -9.10 -5.72
C ARG A 82 8.94 -10.16 -6.10
N HIS A 83 9.08 -11.21 -5.29
CA HIS A 83 9.98 -12.33 -5.60
C HIS A 83 9.39 -13.27 -6.65
N ASN A 84 8.07 -13.28 -6.81
CA ASN A 84 7.35 -14.05 -7.83
C ASN A 84 7.01 -13.23 -9.08
N ALA A 85 7.50 -11.99 -9.20
CA ALA A 85 7.40 -11.19 -10.42
C ALA A 85 8.36 -11.76 -11.49
N SER A 86 7.97 -12.88 -12.08
CA SER A 86 8.57 -13.44 -13.29
C SER A 86 8.36 -12.55 -14.53
N LYS A 87 7.47 -11.55 -14.44
CA LYS A 87 7.33 -10.49 -15.44
C LYS A 87 8.13 -9.27 -15.04
N GLN A 88 9.41 -9.29 -15.41
CA GLN A 88 10.18 -8.07 -15.56
C GLN A 88 9.48 -7.20 -16.63
N PHE A 89 9.29 -5.93 -16.33
CA PHE A 89 9.07 -4.92 -17.36
C PHE A 89 10.43 -4.68 -18.02
N LYS A 90 10.53 -4.94 -19.32
CA LYS A 90 11.71 -4.63 -20.13
C LYS A 90 11.45 -3.35 -20.93
N CYS A 91 12.43 -2.47 -20.98
CA CYS A 91 12.38 -1.34 -21.90
C CYS A 91 12.53 -1.89 -23.32
N GLU A 92 11.80 -1.32 -24.28
CA GLU A 92 11.91 -1.72 -25.69
C GLU A 92 13.11 -1.06 -26.38
N SER A 93 13.60 0.06 -25.83
CA SER A 93 14.65 0.88 -26.44
C SER A 93 16.04 0.68 -25.80
N CYS A 94 16.16 -0.05 -24.70
CA CYS A 94 17.44 -0.34 -24.05
C CYS A 94 17.36 -1.58 -23.15
N GLU A 95 18.49 -1.98 -22.54
CA GLU A 95 18.59 -3.16 -21.69
C GLU A 95 17.99 -2.98 -20.27
N TYR A 96 17.37 -1.83 -19.98
CA TYR A 96 16.80 -1.58 -18.66
C TYR A 96 15.62 -2.53 -18.36
N THR A 97 15.66 -3.15 -17.18
CA THR A 97 14.59 -4.00 -16.68
C THR A 97 14.21 -3.65 -15.25
N THR A 98 12.93 -3.77 -14.91
CA THR A 98 12.47 -3.58 -13.53
C THR A 98 11.24 -4.42 -13.23
N ASN A 99 11.04 -4.78 -11.96
CA ASN A 99 9.85 -5.47 -11.49
C ASN A 99 8.70 -4.51 -11.13
N TYR A 100 8.90 -3.19 -11.29
CA TYR A 100 7.92 -2.19 -10.89
C TYR A 100 7.46 -1.32 -12.06
N LYS A 101 6.16 -1.42 -12.40
CA LYS A 101 5.53 -0.63 -13.47
C LYS A 101 5.78 0.88 -13.35
N ARG A 102 5.70 1.43 -12.12
CA ARG A 102 5.97 2.86 -11.88
C ARG A 102 7.39 3.24 -12.25
N GLN A 103 8.38 2.40 -11.93
CA GLN A 103 9.78 2.66 -12.28
C GLN A 103 9.99 2.56 -13.79
N MET A 104 9.36 1.59 -14.47
CA MET A 104 9.40 1.50 -15.93
C MET A 104 8.83 2.76 -16.58
N ASN A 105 7.67 3.24 -16.13
CA ASN A 105 7.07 4.47 -16.65
C ASN A 105 7.98 5.69 -16.45
N LEU A 106 8.63 5.81 -15.30
CA LEU A 106 9.60 6.89 -15.05
C LEU A 106 10.83 6.76 -15.93
N HIS A 107 11.32 5.53 -16.14
CA HIS A 107 12.47 5.27 -17.01
C HIS A 107 12.17 5.62 -18.47
N ILE A 108 10.98 5.30 -19.00
CA ILE A 108 10.63 5.64 -20.38
C ILE A 108 10.73 7.15 -20.64
N LEU A 109 10.48 7.98 -19.63
CA LEU A 109 10.61 9.44 -19.75
C LEU A 109 12.06 9.92 -19.95
N THR A 110 13.08 9.10 -19.65
CA THR A 110 14.48 9.44 -19.88
C THR A 110 14.92 9.20 -21.33
N HIS A 111 14.07 8.58 -22.15
CA HIS A 111 14.30 8.36 -23.58
C HIS A 111 13.63 9.42 -24.46
N ASN A 112 13.00 10.42 -23.86
CA ASN A 112 12.45 11.58 -24.55
C ASN A 112 13.56 12.56 -24.95
#